data_AF-R8D778-F1
#
_entry.id   AF-R8D778-F1
#
_cell.length_a   1.000
_cell.length_b   1.000
_cell.length_c   1.000
_cell.angle_alpha   90.00
_cell.angle_beta   90.00
_cell.angle_gamma   90.00
#
_symmetry.space_group_name_H-M   'P 1'
#
loop_
_entity.id
_entity.type
_entity.pdbx_description
1 polymer ?
#
loop_
_entity_poly.entity_id
_entity_poly.type
_entity_poly.pdbx_seq_one_letter_code
_entity_poly.pdbx_strand_id
1 'polypeptide(L)'
;MILSQDKNIKLVIHAITLLSFLAFFLFGNTLFFIPLILYFVFKSQSIKEMNLESALFQFGVWLAVFLWNFVVIRTIMLSLLHIDLSTNSLFVILGTIPLYIILLAAVILGPLKGILYELQNKEFHYPIVSRWVHRTK
;
A
#
# COMPACT_ATOMS: atom_id res chain seq x y z
N MET A 1 -22.44 -12.26 -20.01
CA MET A 1 -21.01 -12.27 -20.39
C MET A 1 -20.17 -11.16 -19.75
N ILE A 2 -20.78 -10.20 -19.03
CA ILE A 2 -20.09 -9.02 -18.45
C ILE A 2 -19.45 -9.31 -17.07
N LEU A 3 -20.09 -10.17 -16.25
CA LEU A 3 -19.65 -10.46 -14.88
C LEU A 3 -18.25 -11.09 -14.78
N SER A 4 -17.87 -11.93 -15.77
CA SER A 4 -16.56 -12.57 -15.79
C SER A 4 -15.44 -11.59 -16.18
N GLN A 5 -15.74 -10.60 -17.04
CA GLN A 5 -14.77 -9.58 -17.42
C GLN A 5 -14.50 -8.61 -16.27
N ASP A 6 -15.53 -8.16 -15.57
CA ASP A 6 -15.36 -7.28 -14.40
C ASP A 6 -14.55 -7.99 -13.30
N LYS A 7 -14.86 -9.25 -13.01
CA LYS A 7 -14.08 -10.07 -12.07
C LYS A 7 -12.60 -10.15 -12.46
N ASN A 8 -12.32 -10.43 -13.73
CA ASN A 8 -10.94 -10.54 -14.20
C ASN A 8 -10.19 -9.21 -14.08
N ILE A 9 -10.84 -8.09 -14.39
CA ILE A 9 -10.24 -6.75 -14.23
C ILE A 9 -9.95 -6.47 -12.76
N LYS A 10 -10.88 -6.78 -11.85
CA LYS A 10 -10.67 -6.59 -10.42
C LYS A 10 -9.51 -7.42 -9.88
N LEU A 11 -9.43 -8.69 -10.29
CA LEU A 11 -8.33 -9.58 -9.93
C LEU A 11 -6.98 -9.03 -10.41
N VAL A 12 -6.91 -8.52 -11.65
CA VAL A 12 -5.72 -7.91 -12.22
C VAL A 12 -5.30 -6.67 -11.41
N ILE A 13 -6.24 -5.82 -11.00
CA ILE A 13 -5.92 -4.64 -10.16
C ILE A 13 -5.29 -5.07 -8.83
N HIS A 14 -5.84 -6.08 -8.15
CA HIS A 14 -5.24 -6.57 -6.91
C HIS A 14 -3.87 -7.24 -7.13
N ALA A 15 -3.68 -7.95 -8.25
CA ALA A 15 -2.38 -8.53 -8.61
C ALA A 15 -1.33 -7.45 -8.91
N ILE A 16 -1.70 -6.39 -9.64
CA ILE A 16 -0.85 -5.21 -9.86
C ILE A 16 -0.54 -4.53 -8.53
N THR A 17 -1.53 -4.45 -7.64
CA THR A 17 -1.35 -3.86 -6.30
C THR A 17 -0.32 -4.66 -5.51
N LEU A 18 -0.42 -6.00 -5.51
CA LEU A 18 0.53 -6.90 -4.88
C LEU A 18 1.94 -6.76 -5.46
N LEU A 19 2.04 -6.74 -6.79
CA LEU A 19 3.31 -6.59 -7.50
C LEU A 19 3.97 -5.24 -7.17
N SER A 20 3.17 -4.18 -7.05
CA SER A 20 3.65 -2.85 -6.64
C SER A 20 4.18 -2.86 -5.20
N PHE A 21 3.54 -3.61 -4.29
CA PHE A 21 4.04 -3.81 -2.92
C PHE A 21 5.35 -4.60 -2.90
N LEU A 22 5.47 -5.63 -3.74
CA LEU A 22 6.70 -6.41 -3.87
C LEU A 22 7.84 -5.57 -4.42
N ALA A 23 7.57 -4.80 -5.49
CA ALA A 23 8.53 -3.86 -6.06
C ALA A 23 8.95 -2.80 -5.04
N PHE A 24 8.01 -2.30 -4.24
CA PHE A 24 8.31 -1.38 -3.17
C PHE A 24 9.20 -1.98 -2.09
N PHE A 25 8.91 -3.21 -1.66
CA PHE A 25 9.74 -3.91 -0.68
C PHE A 25 11.17 -4.16 -1.19
N LEU A 26 11.32 -4.50 -2.47
CA LEU A 26 12.63 -4.82 -3.08
C LEU A 26 13.44 -3.58 -3.46
N PHE A 27 12.79 -2.54 -3.99
CA PHE A 27 13.46 -1.40 -4.65
C PHE A 27 13.22 -0.06 -3.93
N GLY A 28 12.46 -0.04 -2.84
CA GLY A 28 12.15 1.18 -2.07
C GLY A 28 11.29 2.22 -2.80
N ASN A 29 10.82 1.91 -4.02
CA ASN A 29 10.02 2.80 -4.85
C ASN A 29 8.60 2.25 -5.03
N THR A 30 7.59 3.09 -4.84
CA THR A 30 6.19 2.70 -5.00
C THR A 30 5.66 3.03 -6.38
N LEU A 31 4.83 2.13 -6.89
CA LEU A 31 4.11 2.28 -8.15
C LEU A 31 2.63 2.65 -7.91
N PHE A 32 2.33 3.45 -6.87
CA PHE A 32 0.94 3.83 -6.54
C PHE A 32 0.25 4.68 -7.61
N PHE A 33 1.02 5.20 -8.56
CA PHE A 33 0.51 5.88 -9.74
C PHE A 33 -0.22 4.91 -10.70
N ILE A 34 0.09 3.61 -10.69
CA ILE A 34 -0.53 2.65 -11.62
C ILE A 34 -2.05 2.54 -11.35
N PRO A 35 -2.54 2.24 -10.12
CA PRO A 35 -3.97 2.24 -9.87
C PRO A 35 -4.63 3.61 -10.10
N LEU A 36 -3.91 4.70 -9.85
CA LEU A 36 -4.41 6.06 -10.10
C LEU A 36 -4.59 6.35 -11.60
N ILE A 37 -3.69 5.89 -12.47
CA ILE A 37 -3.86 5.99 -13.92
C ILE A 37 -5.07 5.16 -14.36
N LEU A 38 -5.21 3.94 -13.83
CA LEU A 38 -6.34 3.06 -14.16
C LEU A 38 -7.69 3.65 -13.74
N TYR A 39 -7.74 4.44 -12.66
CA TYR A 39 -8.94 5.19 -12.27
C TYR A 39 -9.48 6.09 -13.39
N PHE A 40 -8.61 6.75 -14.16
CA PHE A 40 -9.02 7.62 -15.26
C PHE A 40 -9.33 6.85 -16.56
N VAL A 41 -8.76 5.64 -16.72
CA VAL A 41 -8.96 4.82 -17.92
C VAL A 41 -10.30 4.08 -17.90
N PHE A 42 -10.70 3.53 -16.74
CA PHE A 42 -11.93 2.74 -16.65
C PHE A 42 -13.17 3.61 -16.48
N LYS A 43 -14.25 3.25 -17.19
CA LYS A 43 -15.56 3.93 -17.08
C LYS A 43 -16.47 3.35 -15.99
N SER A 44 -16.30 2.07 -15.64
CA SER A 44 -17.15 1.41 -14.64
C SER A 44 -16.91 1.99 -13.25
N GLN A 45 -17.97 2.47 -12.61
CA GLN A 45 -17.88 3.13 -11.31
C GLN A 45 -17.32 2.20 -10.21
N SER A 46 -17.66 0.92 -10.23
CA SER A 46 -17.15 -0.06 -9.26
C SER A 46 -15.63 -0.28 -9.41
N ILE A 47 -15.15 -0.36 -10.65
CA ILE A 47 -13.71 -0.50 -10.95
C ILE A 47 -12.96 0.79 -10.61
N LYS A 48 -13.57 1.96 -10.87
CA LYS A 48 -13.00 3.26 -10.48
C LYS A 48 -12.84 3.37 -8.97
N GLU A 49 -13.88 3.07 -8.20
CA GLU A 49 -13.81 3.13 -6.74
C GLU A 49 -12.73 2.21 -6.19
N MET A 50 -12.64 0.99 -6.70
CA MET A 50 -11.61 0.04 -6.29
C MET A 50 -10.19 0.49 -6.65
N ASN A 51 -10.00 1.10 -7.83
CA ASN A 51 -8.72 1.69 -8.23
C ASN A 51 -8.32 2.87 -7.34
N LEU A 52 -9.28 3.73 -6.98
CA LEU A 52 -9.04 4.86 -6.09
C LEU A 52 -8.71 4.37 -4.67
N GLU A 53 -9.48 3.42 -4.14
CA GLU A 53 -9.21 2.77 -2.86
C GLU A 53 -7.80 2.15 -2.83
N SER A 54 -7.42 1.43 -3.89
CA SER A 54 -6.09 0.83 -4.01
C SER A 54 -4.97 1.88 -4.05
N ALA A 55 -5.14 2.94 -4.87
CA ALA A 55 -4.16 4.03 -4.98
C ALA A 55 -3.95 4.72 -3.63
N LEU A 56 -5.04 5.06 -2.93
CA LEU A 56 -4.99 5.71 -1.63
C LEU A 56 -4.39 4.81 -0.55
N PHE A 57 -4.71 3.50 -0.57
CA PHE A 57 -4.11 2.53 0.35
C PHE A 57 -2.59 2.43 0.14
N GLN A 58 -2.14 2.28 -1.10
CA GLN A 58 -0.72 2.24 -1.42
C GLN A 58 0.00 3.55 -1.07
N PHE A 59 -0.63 4.69 -1.34
CA PHE A 59 -0.09 6.00 -0.96
C PHE A 59 0.08 6.14 0.55
N GLY A 60 -0.92 5.71 1.34
CA GLY A 60 -0.83 5.74 2.80
C GLY A 60 0.32 4.88 3.34
N VAL A 61 0.50 3.67 2.79
CA VAL A 61 1.63 2.81 3.18
C VAL A 61 2.96 3.40 2.75
N TRP A 62 3.05 3.93 1.53
CA TRP A 62 4.24 4.62 1.06
C TRP A 62 4.63 5.78 1.98
N LEU A 63 3.67 6.63 2.32
CA LEU A 63 3.89 7.79 3.18
C LEU A 63 4.39 7.38 4.56
N ALA A 64 3.80 6.33 5.16
CA ALA A 64 4.24 5.81 6.46
C ALA A 64 5.71 5.37 6.41
N VAL A 65 6.12 4.70 5.35
CA VAL A 65 7.50 4.23 5.18
C VAL A 65 8.45 5.36 4.82
N PHE A 66 8.01 6.33 4.03
CA PHE A 66 8.78 7.53 3.72
C PHE A 66 9.11 8.31 5.01
N LEU A 67 8.09 8.56 5.85
CA LEU A 67 8.27 9.22 7.14
C LEU A 67 9.18 8.40 8.07
N TRP A 68 9.05 7.07 8.05
CA TRP A 68 9.93 6.19 8.81
C TRP A 68 11.40 6.29 8.36
N ASN A 69 11.64 6.23 7.05
CA ASN A 69 12.99 6.37 6.48
C ASN A 69 13.61 7.72 6.82
N PHE A 70 12.82 8.79 6.87
CA PHE A 70 13.31 10.09 7.31
C PHE A 70 13.86 10.06 8.74
N VAL A 71 13.16 9.39 9.67
CA VAL A 71 13.62 9.21 11.05
C VAL A 71 14.89 8.36 11.12
N VAL A 72 14.95 7.25 10.37
CA VAL A 72 16.13 6.37 10.33
C VAL A 72 17.35 7.10 9.77
N ILE A 73 17.22 7.75 8.60
CA ILE A 73 18.33 8.49 7.95
C ILE A 73 18.83 9.62 8.85
N ARG A 74 17.91 10.40 9.46
CA ARG A 74 18.27 11.44 10.43
C ARG A 74 19.11 10.86 11.57
N THR A 75 18.71 9.72 12.11
CA THR A 75 19.40 9.06 13.24
C THR A 75 20.78 8.57 12.82
N ILE A 76 20.91 7.94 11.65
CA ILE A 76 22.20 7.50 11.09
C ILE A 76 23.12 8.71 10.85
N MET A 77 22.61 9.80 10.26
CA MET A 77 23.40 10.99 9.96
C MET A 77 23.93 11.66 11.24
N LEU A 78 23.11 11.80 12.27
CA LEU A 78 23.53 12.34 13.57
C LEU A 78 24.59 11.46 14.23
N SER A 79 24.45 10.13 14.11
CA SER A 79 25.44 9.17 14.60
C SER A 79 26.78 9.31 13.86
N LEU A 80 26.75 9.40 12.52
CA LEU A 80 27.97 9.58 11.70
C LEU A 80 28.69 10.90 11.99
N LEU A 81 27.95 11.96 12.29
CA LEU A 81 28.51 13.27 12.63
C LEU A 81 29.00 13.35 14.08
N HIS A 82 28.85 12.31 14.89
CA HIS A 82 29.20 12.27 16.32
C HIS A 82 28.53 13.39 17.15
N ILE A 83 27.44 13.98 16.63
CA ILE A 83 26.73 15.09 17.26
C ILE A 83 25.85 14.57 18.41
N ASP A 84 25.49 13.28 18.39
CA ASP A 84 24.73 12.64 19.46
C ASP A 84 24.98 11.11 19.43
N LEU A 85 25.73 10.58 20.41
CA LEU A 85 25.93 9.14 20.60
C LEU A 85 24.83 8.49 21.47
N SER A 86 23.90 9.27 22.02
CA SER A 86 22.96 8.78 23.05
C SER A 86 21.74 8.04 22.48
N THR A 87 21.45 8.18 21.19
CA THR A 87 20.38 7.43 20.52
C THR A 87 20.92 6.11 19.98
N ASN A 88 21.00 5.15 20.91
CA ASN A 88 21.42 3.77 20.72
C ASN A 88 20.89 3.14 19.41
N SER A 89 21.74 2.36 18.76
CA SER A 89 21.39 1.37 17.71
C SER A 89 20.13 0.54 18.04
N LEU A 90 19.85 0.32 19.33
CA LEU A 90 18.61 -0.26 19.85
C LEU A 90 17.33 0.48 19.43
N PHE A 91 17.32 1.82 19.35
CA PHE A 91 16.14 2.59 18.91
C PHE A 91 15.87 2.40 17.42
N VAL A 92 16.92 2.34 16.60
CA VAL A 92 16.81 2.06 15.16
C VAL A 92 16.31 0.63 14.93
N ILE A 93 16.82 -0.36 15.67
CA ILE A 93 16.41 -1.78 15.55
C ILE A 93 14.99 -2.00 16.11
N LEU A 94 14.71 -1.53 17.33
CA LEU A 94 13.38 -1.67 17.94
C LEU A 94 12.32 -0.84 17.22
N GLY A 95 12.71 0.25 16.55
CA GLY A 95 11.81 1.04 15.73
C GLY A 95 11.51 0.37 14.38
N THR A 96 12.50 -0.24 13.73
CA THR A 96 12.32 -0.81 12.38
C THR A 96 11.46 -2.07 12.37
N ILE A 97 11.52 -2.91 13.41
CA ILE A 97 10.73 -4.14 13.50
C ILE A 97 9.20 -3.88 13.40
N PRO A 98 8.60 -2.96 14.19
CA PRO A 98 7.20 -2.57 14.05
C PRO A 98 6.80 -2.15 12.64
N LEU A 99 7.66 -1.44 11.91
CA LEU A 99 7.38 -1.02 10.54
C LEU A 99 7.18 -2.23 9.62
N TYR A 100 8.08 -3.21 9.68
CA TYR A 100 7.99 -4.41 8.83
C TYR A 100 6.75 -5.25 9.18
N ILE A 101 6.35 -5.29 10.45
CA ILE A 101 5.10 -5.93 10.87
C ILE A 101 3.88 -5.22 10.26
N ILE A 102 3.84 -3.87 10.30
CA ILE A 102 2.77 -3.07 9.70
C ILE A 102 2.74 -3.27 8.18
N LEU A 103 3.90 -3.32 7.53
CA LEU A 103 4.01 -3.58 6.09
C LEU A 103 3.49 -4.96 5.71
N LEU A 104 3.87 -5.99 6.46
CA LEU A 104 3.37 -7.35 6.24
C LEU A 104 1.85 -7.40 6.41
N ALA A 105 1.33 -6.78 7.47
CA ALA A 105 -0.11 -6.67 7.69
C ALA A 105 -0.82 -5.94 6.56
N ALA A 106 -0.23 -4.86 6.02
CA ALA A 106 -0.79 -4.12 4.88
C ALA A 106 -0.88 -4.98 3.61
N VAL A 107 0.14 -5.79 3.31
CA VAL A 107 0.11 -6.72 2.16
C VAL A 107 -0.98 -7.78 2.33
N ILE A 108 -1.12 -8.33 3.55
CA ILE A 108 -2.12 -9.36 3.85
C ILE A 108 -3.54 -8.77 3.78
N LEU A 109 -3.78 -7.64 4.45
CA LEU A 109 -5.10 -7.03 4.58
C LEU A 109 -5.56 -6.31 3.31
N GLY A 110 -4.62 -5.85 2.48
CA GLY A 110 -4.89 -5.20 1.20
C GLY A 110 -4.95 -6.20 0.04
N PRO A 111 -3.90 -6.30 -0.78
CA PRO A 111 -3.94 -7.03 -2.04
C PRO A 111 -4.20 -8.54 -1.89
N LEU A 112 -3.60 -9.23 -0.91
CA LEU A 112 -3.81 -10.68 -0.76
C LEU A 112 -5.27 -11.01 -0.41
N LYS A 113 -5.84 -10.29 0.55
CA LYS A 113 -7.26 -10.42 0.90
C LYS A 113 -8.18 -10.05 -0.27
N GLY A 114 -7.84 -9.02 -1.05
CA GLY A 114 -8.56 -8.63 -2.26
C GLY A 114 -8.63 -9.74 -3.30
N ILE A 115 -7.49 -10.37 -3.61
CA ILE A 115 -7.43 -11.52 -4.54
C ILE A 115 -8.33 -12.66 -4.04
N LEU A 116 -8.21 -13.03 -2.76
CA LEU A 116 -8.99 -14.12 -2.16
C LEU A 116 -10.51 -13.85 -2.24
N TYR A 117 -10.93 -12.63 -1.95
CA TYR A 117 -12.35 -12.25 -1.96
C TYR A 117 -12.91 -12.27 -3.38
N GLU A 118 -12.18 -11.71 -4.35
CA GLU A 118 -12.62 -11.68 -5.74
C GLU A 118 -12.68 -13.10 -6.34
N LEU A 119 -11.75 -14.00 -5.98
CA LEU A 119 -11.81 -15.42 -6.34
C LEU A 119 -13.08 -16.10 -5.81
N GLN A 120 -13.51 -15.75 -4.60
CA GLN A 120 -14.74 -16.21 -3.96
C GLN A 120 -16.02 -15.50 -4.45
N ASN A 121 -15.93 -14.63 -5.47
CA ASN A 121 -17.04 -13.77 -5.93
C ASN A 121 -17.64 -12.89 -4.83
N LYS A 122 -16.82 -12.50 -3.84
CA LYS A 122 -17.20 -11.55 -2.80
C LYS A 122 -16.65 -10.17 -3.14
N GLU A 123 -17.44 -9.14 -2.89
CA GLU A 123 -16.95 -7.77 -3.02
C GLU A 123 -15.89 -7.49 -1.95
N PHE A 124 -14.79 -6.88 -2.39
CA PHE A 124 -13.71 -6.45 -1.53
C PHE A 124 -13.60 -4.93 -1.54
N HIS A 125 -13.37 -4.38 -0.35
CA HIS A 125 -13.06 -2.98 -0.15
C HIS A 125 -11.83 -2.86 0.74
N TYR A 126 -10.96 -1.91 0.39
CA TYR A 126 -9.75 -1.69 1.18
C TYR A 126 -10.13 -1.15 2.56
N PRO A 127 -9.59 -1.72 3.66
CA PRO A 127 -9.91 -1.27 5.00
C PRO A 127 -9.48 0.18 5.21
N ILE A 128 -10.24 0.91 6.04
CA ILE A 128 -10.06 2.35 6.36
C ILE A 128 -10.40 3.28 5.19
N VAL A 129 -9.76 3.07 4.04
CA VAL A 129 -9.82 3.94 2.86
C VAL A 129 -11.18 3.90 2.17
N SER A 130 -11.84 2.74 2.15
CA SER A 130 -13.17 2.60 1.54
C SER A 130 -14.20 3.56 2.13
N ARG A 131 -14.12 3.85 3.44
CA ARG A 131 -15.03 4.80 4.09
C ARG A 131 -14.87 6.23 3.55
N TRP A 132 -13.70 6.58 3.02
CA TRP A 132 -13.43 7.90 2.46
C TRP A 132 -13.95 8.00 1.03
N VAL A 133 -13.84 6.93 0.26
CA VAL A 133 -14.31 6.85 -1.14
C VAL A 133 -15.84 6.75 -1.21
N HIS A 134 -16.48 6.01 -0.29
CA HIS A 134 -17.94 5.87 -0.28
C HIS A 134 -18.70 7.04 0.35
N ARG A 135 -18.03 7.88 1.17
CA ARG A 135 -18.65 9.09 1.73
C ARG A 135 -18.80 10.23 0.74
N THR A 136 -18.13 10.17 -0.41
CA THR A 136 -18.20 11.20 -1.46
C THR A 136 -19.35 10.99 -2.46
N LYS A 137 -20.28 10.09 -2.16
CA LYS A 137 -21.56 9.90 -2.87
C LYS A 137 -22.71 10.40 -2.01
#